data_AF-A0A1L0GMW9-F1
#
_entry.id   AF-A0A1L0GMW9-F1
#
_cell.length_a   1.000
_cell.length_b   1.000
_cell.length_c   1.000
_cell.angle_alpha   90.00
_cell.angle_beta   90.00
_cell.angle_gamma   90.00
#
_symmetry.space_group_name_H-M   'P 1'
#
loop_
_entity.id
_entity.type
_entity.pdbx_description
1 polymer ?
#
loop_
_entity_poly.entity_id
_entity_poly.type
_entity_poly.pdbx_seq_one_letter_code
_entity_poly.pdbx_strand_id
1 'polypeptide(L)'
;MAPKRSFYEDEELITTKPGYNSEISKELKEKESAHGNISFIEGMGVRTTPYLEKHFNSLRSYLHDKFSIAAAELGTQRTAVANEWSTFKNKVDEVILEPVIPDCVNVIFPVLITSVAVGRRSLPVRFLATSAAFGLSVKYYMPRTYGAAKSKLLLWEKENYPDLWKKQQELGEQTRDLVAETNNLRAQLKQDLQKQIHEVRLWVAKLLED
;
A
#
# COMPACT_ATOMS: atom_id res chain seq x y z
N MET A 1 46.01 42.75 86.92
CA MET A 1 44.61 43.10 86.59
C MET A 1 44.52 43.15 85.07
N ALA A 2 43.74 42.25 84.45
CA ALA A 2 43.59 42.18 83.01
C ALA A 2 42.66 43.30 82.50
N PRO A 3 42.94 43.93 81.34
CA PRO A 3 42.07 44.97 80.79
C PRO A 3 40.74 44.37 80.30
N LYS A 4 39.65 45.04 80.64
CA LYS A 4 38.26 44.71 80.26
C LYS A 4 38.11 44.95 78.75
N ARG A 5 37.79 43.92 77.96
CA ARG A 5 37.48 44.05 76.52
C ARG A 5 36.21 44.92 76.35
N SER A 6 36.37 46.10 75.77
CA SER A 6 35.31 46.94 75.20
C SER A 6 34.79 46.27 73.93
N PHE A 7 33.53 45.87 73.91
CA PHE A 7 32.90 45.13 72.80
C PHE A 7 32.38 46.01 71.66
N TYR A 8 32.48 47.34 71.77
CA TYR A 8 31.82 48.28 70.85
C TYR A 8 32.75 49.35 70.26
N GLU A 9 34.07 49.15 70.26
CA GLU A 9 35.00 50.13 69.65
C GLU A 9 35.22 49.94 68.13
N ASP A 10 34.76 48.84 67.53
CA ASP A 10 35.02 48.52 66.11
C ASP A 10 33.81 48.72 65.17
N GLU A 11 32.79 49.50 65.57
CA GLU A 11 31.80 50.01 64.61
C GLU A 11 32.28 51.36 64.05
N GLU A 12 33.44 51.36 63.37
CA GLU A 12 33.69 52.39 62.37
C GLU A 12 32.54 52.34 61.36
N LEU A 13 31.91 53.49 61.12
CA LEU A 13 30.86 53.66 60.12
C LEU A 13 31.34 53.12 58.77
N ILE A 14 31.00 51.87 58.44
CA ILE A 14 31.14 51.34 57.09
C ILE A 14 30.06 52.06 56.28
N THR A 15 30.42 53.23 55.76
CA THR A 15 29.68 53.87 54.69
C THR A 15 29.69 52.91 53.52
N THR A 16 28.57 52.22 53.30
CA THR A 16 28.37 51.40 52.11
C THR A 16 28.41 52.33 50.91
N LYS A 17 29.59 52.45 50.30
CA LYS A 17 29.73 53.13 49.01
C LYS A 17 28.82 52.39 48.02
N PRO A 18 27.90 53.07 47.33
CA PRO A 18 27.06 52.43 46.33
C PRO A 18 27.97 51.79 45.26
N GLY A 19 27.64 50.55 44.90
CA GLY A 19 28.47 49.69 44.06
C GLY A 19 28.88 50.37 42.76
N TYR A 20 30.19 50.39 42.52
CA TYR A 20 30.77 50.90 41.29
C TYR A 20 30.75 49.76 40.26
N ASN A 21 29.97 49.92 39.18
CA ASN A 21 29.89 48.98 38.06
C ASN A 21 31.14 49.10 37.15
N SER A 22 32.35 48.99 37.71
CA SER A 22 33.55 48.80 36.90
C SER A 22 33.91 47.33 36.85
N GLU A 23 34.40 46.88 35.70
CA GLU A 23 34.95 45.53 35.54
C GLU A 23 35.97 45.22 36.64
N ILE A 24 35.83 44.05 37.26
CA ILE A 24 36.72 43.53 38.30
C ILE A 24 38.16 43.55 37.77
N SER A 25 39.10 44.08 38.57
CA SER A 25 40.51 44.13 38.18
C SER A 25 41.06 42.73 37.90
N LYS A 26 42.01 42.62 36.95
CA LYS A 26 42.54 41.33 36.48
C LYS A 26 43.06 40.44 37.62
N GLU A 27 43.65 41.05 38.66
CA GLU A 27 44.18 40.36 39.83
C GLU A 27 43.11 39.77 40.77
N LEU A 28 41.94 40.44 40.88
CA LEU A 28 40.79 39.92 41.62
C LEU A 28 40.04 38.86 40.81
N LYS A 29 40.00 39.03 39.48
CA LYS A 29 39.43 38.03 38.57
C LYS A 29 40.18 36.70 38.64
N GLU A 30 41.50 36.71 38.78
CA GLU A 30 42.29 35.48 38.97
C GLU A 30 42.05 34.83 40.34
N LYS A 31 41.88 35.63 41.41
CA LYS A 31 41.60 35.13 42.78
C LYS A 31 40.17 34.62 42.97
N GLU A 32 39.19 35.21 42.29
CA GLU A 32 37.78 34.79 42.31
C GLU A 32 37.44 33.80 41.18
N SER A 33 38.28 33.69 40.14
CA SER A 33 38.11 32.66 39.12
C SER A 33 38.34 31.29 39.74
N ALA A 34 37.27 30.52 39.76
CA ALA A 34 37.20 29.24 40.42
C ALA A 34 38.37 28.33 39.97
N HIS A 35 39.27 28.03 40.91
CA HIS A 35 40.42 27.18 40.65
C HIS A 35 39.98 25.76 40.27
N GLY A 36 40.32 25.33 39.06
CA GLY A 36 40.09 23.97 38.52
C GLY A 36 39.52 23.97 37.10
N ASN A 37 39.45 22.79 36.49
CA ASN A 37 38.82 22.57 35.18
C ASN A 37 37.30 22.69 35.34
N ILE A 38 36.76 23.90 35.23
CA ILE A 38 35.35 24.22 35.48
C ILE A 38 34.74 24.71 34.18
N SER A 39 33.84 23.93 33.61
CA SER A 39 33.05 24.31 32.44
C SER A 39 31.73 24.94 32.91
N PHE A 40 31.41 26.11 32.40
CA PHE A 40 30.10 26.74 32.62
C PHE A 40 29.14 26.29 31.53
N ILE A 41 28.12 25.52 31.91
CA ILE A 41 27.02 25.11 31.02
C ILE A 41 25.75 25.76 31.56
N GLU A 42 25.07 26.57 30.73
CA GLU A 42 23.82 27.29 31.08
C GLU A 42 23.89 28.11 32.39
N GLY A 43 25.04 28.75 32.65
CA GLY A 43 25.24 29.59 33.85
C GLY A 43 25.56 28.82 35.13
N MET A 44 25.61 27.48 35.10
CA MET A 44 26.07 26.66 36.22
C MET A 44 27.53 26.24 36.02
N GLY A 45 28.37 26.47 37.03
CA GLY A 45 29.77 26.02 37.04
C GLY A 45 29.86 24.55 37.41
N VAL A 46 30.07 23.67 36.42
CA VAL A 46 30.20 22.23 36.65
C VAL A 46 31.67 21.87 36.73
N ARG A 47 32.06 21.23 37.84
CA ARG A 47 33.41 20.66 38.01
C ARG A 47 33.38 19.21 37.55
N THR A 48 33.74 18.95 36.31
CA THR A 48 33.87 17.60 35.76
C THR A 48 35.32 17.12 35.82
N THR A 49 35.53 15.84 36.11
CA THR A 49 36.85 15.23 35.88
C THR A 49 36.96 14.93 34.38
N PRO A 50 38.05 15.36 33.70
CA PRO A 50 38.14 15.28 32.24
C PRO A 50 38.09 13.83 31.71
N TYR A 51 38.46 12.86 32.55
CA TYR A 51 38.40 11.44 32.21
C TYR A 51 36.95 10.92 32.16
N LEU A 52 36.11 11.29 33.13
CA LEU A 52 34.70 10.88 33.16
C LEU A 52 33.91 11.55 32.05
N GLU A 53 34.18 12.83 31.77
CA GLU A 53 33.50 13.58 30.71
C GLU A 53 33.72 12.96 29.33
N LYS A 54 34.95 12.53 29.03
CA LYS A 54 35.26 11.86 27.76
C LYS A 54 34.48 10.56 27.58
N HIS A 55 34.42 9.73 28.62
CA HIS A 55 33.67 8.48 28.58
C HIS A 55 32.15 8.71 28.50
N PHE A 56 31.63 9.71 29.23
CA PHE A 56 30.22 10.03 29.22
C PHE A 56 29.77 10.63 27.89
N ASN A 57 30.57 11.52 27.29
CA ASN A 57 30.32 12.05 25.95
C ASN A 57 30.41 10.95 24.89
N SER A 58 31.40 10.05 24.97
CA SER A 58 31.49 8.90 24.06
C SER A 58 30.28 7.97 24.17
N LEU A 59 29.82 7.70 25.39
CA LEU A 59 28.62 6.86 25.63
C LEU A 59 27.37 7.56 25.10
N ARG A 60 27.22 8.86 25.37
CA ARG A 60 26.10 9.68 24.87
C ARG A 60 26.07 9.69 23.35
N SER A 61 27.20 9.93 22.68
CA SER A 61 27.28 9.90 21.22
C SER A 61 26.94 8.52 20.67
N TYR A 62 27.50 7.45 21.27
CA TYR A 62 27.19 6.09 20.85
C TYR A 62 25.69 5.76 20.97
N LEU A 63 25.08 6.09 22.11
CA LEU A 63 23.64 5.90 22.30
C LEU A 63 22.82 6.73 21.32
N HIS A 64 23.17 8.00 21.16
CA HIS A 64 22.49 8.91 20.23
C HIS A 64 22.54 8.37 18.79
N ASP A 65 23.71 7.90 18.34
CA ASP A 65 23.87 7.35 16.99
C ASP A 65 23.05 6.07 16.81
N LYS A 66 23.05 5.17 17.80
CA LYS A 66 22.23 3.94 17.76
C LYS A 66 20.73 4.24 17.76
N PHE A 67 20.28 5.17 18.59
CA PHE A 67 18.88 5.60 18.61
C PHE A 67 18.49 6.33 17.33
N SER A 68 19.37 7.16 16.78
CA SER A 68 19.15 7.87 15.52
C SER A 68 19.00 6.89 14.35
N ILE A 69 19.89 5.88 14.26
CA ILE A 69 19.80 4.82 13.25
C ILE A 69 18.51 4.03 13.42
N ALA A 70 18.18 3.58 14.64
CA ALA A 70 16.97 2.81 14.90
C ALA A 70 15.69 3.61 14.58
N ALA A 71 15.66 4.91 14.92
CA ALA A 71 14.55 5.79 14.58
C ALA A 71 14.41 6.00 13.07
N ALA A 72 15.53 6.14 12.35
CA ALA A 72 15.54 6.25 10.89
C ALA A 72 15.08 4.95 10.20
N GLU A 73 15.51 3.79 10.69
CA GLU A 73 15.08 2.48 10.18
C GLU A 73 13.59 2.24 10.43
N LEU A 74 13.09 2.53 11.63
CA LEU A 74 11.66 2.46 11.95
C LEU A 74 10.84 3.42 11.08
N GLY A 75 11.32 4.65 10.89
CA GLY A 75 10.68 5.63 10.02
C GLY A 75 10.61 5.14 8.56
N THR A 76 11.68 4.50 8.10
CA THR A 76 11.75 3.93 6.75
C THR A 76 10.79 2.75 6.59
N GLN A 77 10.76 1.82 7.55
CA GLN A 77 9.85 0.68 7.52
C GLN A 77 8.39 1.13 7.56
N ARG A 78 8.05 2.09 8.42
CA ARG A 78 6.68 2.64 8.49
C ARG A 78 6.26 3.25 7.15
N THR A 79 7.14 4.02 6.52
CA THR A 79 6.88 4.62 5.21
C THR A 79 6.77 3.56 4.12
N ALA A 80 7.62 2.53 4.14
CA ALA A 80 7.54 1.41 3.21
C ALA A 80 6.20 0.68 3.31
N VAL A 81 5.75 0.36 4.53
CA VAL A 81 4.44 -0.28 4.75
C VAL A 81 3.29 0.62 4.29
N ALA A 82 3.35 1.92 4.57
CA ALA A 82 2.33 2.86 4.10
C ALA A 82 2.29 2.94 2.57
N ASN A 83 3.44 2.92 1.91
CA ASN A 83 3.55 2.92 0.45
C ASN A 83 3.05 1.60 -0.16
N GLU A 84 3.39 0.47 0.42
CA GLU A 84 2.89 -0.84 -0.01
C GLU A 84 1.37 -0.93 0.16
N TRP A 85 0.85 -0.46 1.30
CA TRP A 85 -0.58 -0.40 1.56
C TRP A 85 -1.31 0.50 0.57
N SER A 86 -0.77 1.70 0.31
CA SER A 86 -1.34 2.60 -0.70
C SER A 86 -1.28 1.99 -2.09
N THR A 87 -0.20 1.31 -2.44
CA THR A 87 -0.04 0.64 -3.74
C THR A 87 -1.04 -0.51 -3.86
N PHE A 88 -1.22 -1.29 -2.81
CA PHE A 88 -2.20 -2.36 -2.75
C PHE A 88 -3.61 -1.80 -2.94
N LYS A 89 -3.98 -0.76 -2.18
CA LYS A 89 -5.28 -0.10 -2.31
C LYS A 89 -5.51 0.41 -3.74
N ASN A 90 -4.54 1.12 -4.32
CA ASN A 90 -4.65 1.62 -5.69
C ASN A 90 -4.84 0.47 -6.69
N LYS A 91 -4.10 -0.64 -6.55
CA LYS A 91 -4.26 -1.82 -7.41
C LYS A 91 -5.64 -2.46 -7.27
N VAL A 92 -6.22 -2.47 -6.07
CA VAL A 92 -7.58 -2.97 -5.81
C VAL A 92 -8.60 -2.05 -6.45
N ASP A 93 -8.48 -0.73 -6.26
CA ASP A 93 -9.39 0.27 -6.82
C ASP A 93 -9.33 0.30 -8.36
N GLU A 94 -8.18 0.02 -8.97
CA GLU A 94 -8.05 -0.14 -10.43
C GLU A 94 -8.79 -1.37 -10.98
N VAL A 95 -8.97 -2.42 -10.17
CA VAL A 95 -9.63 -3.65 -10.60
C VAL A 95 -11.12 -3.59 -10.28
N ILE A 96 -11.49 -3.14 -9.08
CA ILE A 96 -12.86 -3.07 -8.60
C ILE A 96 -13.42 -1.68 -8.93
N LEU A 97 -14.05 -1.58 -10.10
CA LEU A 97 -14.58 -0.31 -10.61
C LEU A 97 -16.05 -0.06 -10.21
N GLU A 98 -16.69 -1.06 -9.62
CA GLU A 98 -18.12 -1.06 -9.31
C GLU A 98 -18.36 -1.12 -7.80
N PRO A 99 -19.50 -0.58 -7.32
CA PRO A 99 -19.80 -0.57 -5.90
C PRO A 99 -19.84 -2.00 -5.34
N VAL A 100 -19.04 -2.25 -4.31
CA VAL A 100 -18.91 -3.56 -3.67
C VAL A 100 -20.25 -4.04 -3.08
N ILE A 101 -21.10 -3.12 -2.62
CA ILE A 101 -22.43 -3.42 -2.10
C ILE A 101 -23.45 -2.63 -2.96
N PRO A 102 -24.47 -3.27 -3.56
CA PRO A 102 -24.95 -4.64 -3.33
C PRO A 102 -24.35 -5.73 -4.24
N ASP A 103 -23.53 -5.37 -5.23
CA ASP A 103 -23.19 -6.30 -6.33
C ASP A 103 -22.34 -7.50 -5.90
N CYS A 104 -21.52 -7.39 -4.84
CA CYS A 104 -20.83 -8.57 -4.31
C CYS A 104 -21.79 -9.62 -3.73
N VAL A 105 -22.94 -9.23 -3.16
CA VAL A 105 -23.93 -10.19 -2.66
C VAL A 105 -24.53 -10.97 -3.83
N ASN A 106 -24.81 -10.27 -4.93
CA ASN A 106 -25.31 -10.86 -6.18
C ASN A 106 -24.28 -11.80 -6.84
N VAL A 107 -22.98 -11.59 -6.60
CA VAL A 107 -21.93 -12.51 -7.05
C VAL A 107 -21.77 -13.72 -6.11
N ILE A 108 -21.79 -13.50 -4.80
CA ILE A 108 -21.54 -14.55 -3.81
C ILE A 108 -22.70 -15.56 -3.77
N PHE A 109 -23.94 -15.10 -3.90
CA PHE A 109 -25.12 -15.95 -3.76
C PHE A 109 -25.19 -17.09 -4.81
N PRO A 110 -25.02 -16.84 -6.12
CA PRO A 110 -24.93 -17.90 -7.13
C PRO A 110 -23.77 -18.87 -6.90
N VAL A 111 -22.63 -18.38 -6.40
CA VAL A 111 -21.45 -19.21 -6.10
C VAL A 111 -21.75 -20.16 -4.94
N LEU A 112 -22.38 -19.65 -3.87
CA LEU A 112 -22.81 -20.47 -2.74
C LEU A 112 -23.83 -21.53 -3.15
N ILE A 113 -24.85 -21.14 -3.93
CA ILE A 113 -25.84 -22.08 -4.48
C ILE A 113 -25.14 -23.17 -5.29
N THR A 114 -24.24 -22.79 -6.18
CA THR A 114 -23.50 -23.74 -7.01
C THR A 114 -22.63 -24.67 -6.15
N SER A 115 -22.01 -24.14 -5.09
CA SER A 115 -21.19 -24.90 -4.15
C SER A 115 -22.00 -25.94 -3.39
N VAL A 116 -23.22 -25.59 -2.96
CA VAL A 116 -24.14 -26.51 -2.27
C VAL A 116 -24.69 -27.55 -3.25
N ALA A 117 -25.13 -27.12 -4.44
CA ALA A 117 -25.67 -28.01 -5.47
C ALA A 117 -24.67 -29.08 -5.92
N VAL A 118 -23.39 -28.71 -6.03
CA VAL A 118 -22.29 -29.60 -6.43
C VAL A 118 -21.64 -30.26 -5.21
N GLY A 119 -22.11 -29.99 -3.98
CA GLY A 119 -21.49 -30.42 -2.72
C GLY A 119 -21.40 -31.94 -2.51
N ARG A 120 -22.19 -32.73 -3.25
CA ARG A 120 -22.13 -34.21 -3.24
C ARG A 120 -21.14 -34.80 -4.25
N ARG A 121 -20.52 -33.98 -5.10
CA ARG A 121 -19.51 -34.40 -6.09
C ARG A 121 -18.10 -34.24 -5.53
N SER A 122 -17.12 -34.78 -6.25
CA SER A 122 -15.71 -34.66 -5.87
C SER A 122 -15.26 -33.19 -5.77
N LEU A 123 -14.28 -32.92 -4.89
CA LEU A 123 -13.72 -31.58 -4.66
C LEU A 123 -13.29 -30.85 -5.94
N PRO A 124 -12.66 -31.49 -6.94
CA PRO A 124 -12.29 -30.81 -8.18
C PRO A 124 -13.51 -30.30 -8.96
N VAL A 125 -14.57 -31.09 -9.03
CA VAL A 125 -15.80 -30.71 -9.74
C VAL A 125 -16.49 -29.55 -9.03
N ARG A 126 -16.50 -29.58 -7.70
CA ARG A 126 -17.01 -28.46 -6.89
C ARG A 126 -16.23 -27.18 -7.16
N PHE A 127 -14.90 -27.24 -7.14
CA PHE A 127 -14.05 -26.09 -7.41
C PHE A 127 -14.33 -25.50 -8.79
N LEU A 128 -14.25 -26.31 -9.85
CA LEU A 128 -14.49 -25.87 -11.23
C LEU A 128 -15.88 -25.26 -11.41
N ALA A 129 -16.92 -25.89 -10.87
CA ALA A 129 -18.28 -25.37 -10.96
C ALA A 129 -18.43 -24.03 -10.22
N THR A 130 -17.86 -23.90 -9.02
CA THR A 130 -17.92 -22.65 -8.25
C THR A 130 -17.12 -21.52 -8.90
N SER A 131 -15.95 -21.81 -9.48
CA SER A 131 -15.15 -20.82 -10.21
C SER A 131 -15.86 -20.37 -11.49
N ALA A 132 -16.50 -21.28 -12.22
CA ALA A 132 -17.30 -20.94 -13.39
C ALA A 132 -18.50 -20.05 -13.01
N ALA A 133 -19.23 -20.42 -11.94
CA ALA A 133 -20.32 -19.60 -11.41
C ALA A 133 -19.82 -18.20 -11.01
N PHE A 134 -18.68 -18.11 -10.31
CA PHE A 134 -18.09 -16.83 -9.93
C PHE A 134 -17.76 -15.97 -11.17
N GLY A 135 -17.07 -16.54 -12.15
CA GLY A 135 -16.71 -15.82 -13.38
C GLY A 135 -17.93 -15.32 -14.15
N LEU A 136 -18.98 -16.14 -14.25
CA LEU A 136 -20.25 -15.75 -14.89
C LEU A 136 -20.99 -14.67 -14.10
N SER A 137 -21.05 -14.81 -12.78
CA SER A 137 -21.69 -13.82 -11.91
C SER A 137 -20.96 -12.48 -11.95
N VAL A 138 -19.63 -12.46 -11.89
CA VAL A 138 -18.84 -11.23 -12.02
C VAL A 138 -19.04 -10.61 -13.40
N LYS A 139 -19.11 -11.41 -14.47
CA LYS A 139 -19.38 -10.89 -15.83
C LYS A 139 -20.76 -10.22 -15.94
N TYR A 140 -21.78 -10.74 -15.25
CA TYR A 140 -23.15 -10.23 -15.33
C TYR A 140 -23.40 -9.07 -14.36
N TYR A 141 -23.04 -9.22 -13.09
CA TYR A 141 -23.29 -8.24 -12.04
C TYR A 141 -22.19 -7.20 -11.90
N MET A 142 -20.96 -7.48 -12.36
CA MET A 142 -19.82 -6.56 -12.28
C MET A 142 -19.04 -6.42 -13.61
N PRO A 143 -19.68 -6.00 -14.71
CA PRO A 143 -19.10 -6.05 -16.05
C PRO A 143 -17.82 -5.21 -16.22
N ARG A 144 -17.70 -4.04 -15.57
CA ARG A 144 -16.51 -3.19 -15.66
C ARG A 144 -15.33 -3.81 -14.92
N THR A 145 -15.58 -4.33 -13.72
CA THR A 145 -14.60 -5.08 -12.94
C THR A 145 -14.12 -6.32 -13.69
N TYR A 146 -15.04 -7.05 -14.33
CA TYR A 146 -14.69 -8.18 -15.20
C TYR A 146 -13.79 -7.75 -16.36
N GLY A 147 -14.12 -6.64 -17.03
CA GLY A 147 -13.33 -6.08 -18.12
C GLY A 147 -11.92 -5.68 -17.71
N ALA A 148 -11.78 -4.99 -16.58
CA ALA A 148 -10.49 -4.57 -16.02
C ALA A 148 -9.62 -5.76 -15.57
N ALA A 149 -10.23 -6.73 -14.88
CA ALA A 149 -9.52 -7.95 -14.48
C ALA A 149 -9.07 -8.76 -15.71
N LYS A 150 -9.96 -8.91 -16.70
CA LYS A 150 -9.64 -9.60 -17.95
C LYS A 150 -8.52 -8.91 -18.71
N SER A 151 -8.56 -7.58 -18.88
CA SER A 151 -7.53 -6.86 -19.62
C SER A 151 -6.16 -6.98 -18.95
N LYS A 152 -6.10 -6.86 -17.62
CA LYS A 152 -4.85 -7.08 -16.86
C LYS A 152 -4.33 -8.51 -17.01
N LEU A 153 -5.21 -9.50 -16.95
CA LEU A 153 -4.82 -10.91 -17.12
C LEU A 153 -4.28 -11.15 -18.53
N LEU A 154 -4.93 -10.59 -19.56
CA LEU A 154 -4.46 -10.72 -20.94
C LEU A 154 -3.13 -10.00 -21.20
N LEU A 155 -2.93 -8.83 -20.59
CA LEU A 155 -1.64 -8.13 -20.67
C LEU A 155 -0.53 -8.95 -20.01
N TRP A 156 -0.80 -9.48 -18.81
CA TRP A 156 0.14 -10.36 -18.11
C TRP A 156 0.45 -11.64 -18.89
N GLU A 157 -0.57 -12.25 -19.50
CA GLU A 157 -0.39 -13.44 -20.34
C GLU A 157 0.43 -13.13 -21.59
N LYS A 158 0.18 -12.00 -22.25
CA LYS A 158 0.94 -11.57 -23.42
C LYS A 158 2.42 -11.36 -23.10
N GLU A 159 2.72 -10.83 -21.92
CA GLU A 159 4.10 -10.57 -21.47
C GLU A 159 4.85 -11.86 -21.08
N ASN A 160 4.18 -12.78 -20.37
CA ASN A 160 4.85 -13.97 -19.81
C ASN A 160 4.70 -15.24 -20.67
N TYR A 161 3.61 -15.36 -21.44
CA TYR A 161 3.25 -16.56 -22.19
C TYR A 161 2.70 -16.21 -23.59
N PRO A 162 3.55 -15.67 -24.49
CA PRO A 162 3.11 -15.20 -25.81
C PRO A 162 2.53 -16.31 -26.69
N ASP A 163 2.95 -17.57 -26.50
CA ASP A 163 2.43 -18.70 -27.27
C ASP A 163 1.00 -19.07 -26.88
N LEU A 164 0.65 -18.96 -25.59
CA LEU A 164 -0.74 -19.15 -25.14
C LEU A 164 -1.63 -18.04 -25.70
N TRP A 165 -1.15 -16.79 -25.66
CA TRP A 165 -1.85 -15.65 -26.24
C TRP A 165 -2.13 -15.84 -27.74
N LYS A 166 -1.14 -16.30 -28.53
CA LYS A 166 -1.34 -16.60 -29.96
C LYS A 166 -2.42 -17.68 -30.17
N LYS A 167 -2.36 -18.79 -29.41
CA LYS A 167 -3.37 -19.85 -29.49
C LYS A 167 -4.77 -19.34 -29.13
N GLN A 168 -4.90 -18.45 -28.14
CA GLN A 168 -6.18 -17.84 -27.82
C GLN A 168 -6.71 -16.97 -28.97
N GLN A 169 -5.83 -16.23 -29.65
CA GLN A 169 -6.21 -15.44 -30.83
C GLN A 169 -6.66 -16.35 -31.98
N GLU A 170 -5.90 -17.40 -32.28
CA GLU A 170 -6.23 -18.40 -33.31
C GLU A 170 -7.58 -19.07 -33.03
N LEU A 171 -7.84 -19.49 -31.79
CA LEU A 171 -9.15 -20.03 -31.38
C LEU A 171 -10.26 -18.98 -31.53
N GLY A 172 -9.95 -17.72 -31.24
CA GLY A 172 -10.86 -16.60 -31.45
C GLY A 172 -11.22 -16.37 -32.92
N GLU A 173 -10.27 -16.57 -33.83
CA GLU A 173 -10.50 -16.50 -35.27
C GLU A 173 -11.31 -17.69 -35.76
N GLN A 174 -10.92 -18.91 -35.39
CA GLN A 174 -11.64 -20.14 -35.73
C GLN A 174 -13.10 -20.10 -35.27
N THR A 175 -13.38 -19.59 -34.07
CA THR A 175 -14.77 -19.46 -33.59
C THR A 175 -15.56 -18.44 -34.39
N ARG A 176 -14.94 -17.34 -34.86
CA ARG A 176 -15.60 -16.37 -35.75
C ARG A 176 -15.88 -16.97 -37.12
N ASP A 177 -14.93 -17.72 -37.66
CA ASP A 177 -15.08 -18.40 -38.94
C ASP A 177 -16.21 -19.43 -38.88
N LEU A 178 -16.26 -20.25 -37.82
CA LEU A 178 -17.36 -21.19 -37.60
C LEU A 178 -18.73 -20.50 -37.49
N VAL A 179 -18.80 -19.33 -36.84
CA VAL A 179 -20.03 -18.51 -36.78
C VAL A 179 -20.40 -17.98 -38.16
N ALA A 180 -19.44 -17.53 -38.96
CA ALA A 180 -19.68 -17.08 -40.32
C ALA A 180 -20.17 -18.24 -41.22
N GLU A 181 -19.53 -19.41 -41.13
CA GLU A 181 -19.92 -20.62 -41.85
C GLU A 181 -21.32 -21.08 -41.46
N THR A 182 -21.67 -21.13 -40.17
CA THR A 182 -23.02 -21.49 -39.74
C THR A 182 -24.08 -20.50 -40.22
N ASN A 183 -23.76 -19.20 -40.26
CA ASN A 183 -24.66 -18.20 -40.84
C ASN A 183 -24.83 -18.39 -42.36
N ASN A 184 -23.75 -18.71 -43.07
CA ASN A 184 -23.80 -19.00 -44.51
C ASN A 184 -24.59 -20.28 -44.80
N LEU A 185 -24.36 -21.36 -44.04
CA LEU A 185 -25.13 -22.60 -44.14
C LEU A 185 -26.61 -22.35 -43.85
N ARG A 186 -26.93 -21.55 -42.82
CA ARG A 186 -28.33 -21.17 -42.53
C ARG A 186 -28.96 -20.39 -43.70
N ALA A 187 -28.20 -19.54 -44.37
CA ALA A 187 -28.68 -18.82 -45.55
C ALA A 187 -28.90 -19.77 -46.75
N GLN A 188 -27.96 -20.69 -47.00
CA GLN A 188 -28.08 -21.71 -48.06
C GLN A 188 -29.28 -22.62 -47.83
N LEU A 189 -29.47 -23.14 -46.61
CA LEU A 189 -30.63 -23.98 -46.26
C LEU A 189 -31.97 -23.27 -46.50
N LYS A 190 -32.05 -21.96 -46.23
CA LYS A 190 -33.25 -21.18 -46.53
C LYS A 190 -33.51 -21.10 -48.04
N GLN A 191 -32.46 -20.89 -48.83
CA GLN A 191 -32.57 -20.83 -50.30
C GLN A 191 -32.94 -22.20 -50.88
N ASP A 192 -32.36 -23.28 -50.38
CA ASP A 192 -32.65 -24.63 -50.85
C ASP A 192 -34.06 -25.08 -50.49
N LEU A 193 -34.55 -24.74 -49.30
CA LEU A 193 -35.97 -24.95 -48.93
C LEU A 193 -36.92 -24.18 -49.86
N GLN A 194 -36.58 -22.94 -50.23
CA GLN A 194 -37.38 -22.17 -51.19
C GLN A 194 -37.41 -22.82 -52.57
N LYS A 195 -36.26 -23.32 -53.06
CA LYS A 195 -36.18 -24.04 -54.34
C LYS A 195 -36.98 -25.34 -54.31
N GLN A 196 -36.85 -26.14 -53.25
CA GLN A 196 -37.60 -27.39 -53.10
C GLN A 196 -39.11 -27.15 -53.07
N ILE A 197 -39.59 -26.15 -52.32
CA ILE A 197 -41.02 -25.79 -52.31
C ILE A 197 -41.48 -25.37 -53.72
N HIS A 198 -40.66 -24.62 -54.45
CA HIS A 198 -40.95 -24.21 -55.82
C HIS A 198 -41.02 -25.40 -56.79
N GLU A 199 -40.05 -26.30 -56.74
CA GLU A 199 -40.01 -27.52 -57.56
C GLU A 199 -41.19 -28.44 -57.26
N VAL A 200 -41.55 -28.64 -55.99
CA VAL A 200 -42.74 -29.41 -55.58
C VAL A 200 -44.00 -28.76 -56.15
N ARG A 201 -44.11 -27.42 -56.12
CA ARG A 201 -45.26 -26.71 -56.70
C ARG A 201 -45.34 -26.93 -58.21
N LEU A 202 -44.22 -26.84 -58.93
CA LEU A 202 -44.17 -27.09 -60.37
C LEU A 202 -44.54 -28.55 -60.70
N TRP A 203 -44.08 -29.50 -59.90
CA TRP A 203 -44.41 -30.91 -60.06
C TRP A 203 -45.91 -31.18 -59.85
N VAL A 204 -46.51 -30.64 -58.79
CA VAL A 204 -47.96 -30.74 -58.55
C VAL A 204 -48.77 -30.10 -59.68
N ALA A 205 -48.35 -28.94 -60.18
CA ALA A 205 -49.03 -28.27 -61.29
C ALA A 205 -49.04 -29.13 -62.56
N LYS A 206 -47.90 -29.73 -62.93
CA LYS A 206 -47.81 -30.64 -64.08
C LYS A 206 -48.71 -31.87 -63.92
N LEU A 207 -48.79 -32.43 -62.71
CA LEU A 207 -49.59 -33.63 -62.43
C LEU A 207 -51.11 -33.35 -62.49
N LEU A 208 -51.53 -32.09 -62.38
CA LEU A 208 -52.93 -31.66 -62.52
C LEU A 208 -53.30 -31.28 -63.97
N GLU A 209 -52.32 -31.08 -64.84
CA GLU A 209 -52.52 -30.78 -66.26
C GLU A 209 -52.65 -32.04 -67.14
N ASP A 210 -52.14 -33.19 -66.66
CA ASP A 210 -52.33 -34.55 -67.21
C ASP A 210 -53.63 -35.20 -66.70
#